data_AF-A0A971T1H4-F1
#
_entry.id   AF-A0A971T1H4-F1
#
_cell.length_a   1.000
_cell.length_b   1.000
_cell.length_c   1.000
_cell.angle_alpha   90.00
_cell.angle_beta   90.00
_cell.angle_gamma   90.00
#
_symmetry.space_group_name_H-M   'P 1'
#
loop_
_entity.id
_entity.type
_entity.pdbx_description
1 polymer ?
#
loop_
_entity_poly.entity_id
_entity_poly.type
_entity_poly.pdbx_seq_one_letter_code
_entity_poly.pdbx_strand_id
1 'polypeptide(L)'
;MGTHKTTKAKPRRPRARCGLCGKTGKLTRTECCGQWICDDEHKYKLFSYAHNSCSRNHRRYTLCGYHHNEGHAGDWKTCEKCKKDFEDEVEMYVHYSTNEYNFEKLDNLPDYEPTLCSKCKKVIVLGDGGYSQRGDEYWCPKCTAAEFPNAF
;
A
#
# COMPACT_ATOMS: atom_id res chain seq x y z
N MET A 1 22.31 -13.18 -58.87
CA MET A 1 21.32 -12.37 -58.13
C MET A 1 20.90 -13.14 -56.89
N GLY A 2 21.51 -12.86 -55.74
CA GLY A 2 21.26 -13.60 -54.49
C GLY A 2 19.95 -13.15 -53.82
N THR A 3 19.04 -14.08 -53.60
CA THR A 3 17.78 -13.84 -52.89
C THR A 3 18.05 -13.74 -51.39
N HIS A 4 17.95 -12.53 -50.82
CA HIS A 4 17.95 -12.33 -49.37
C HIS A 4 16.62 -12.82 -48.78
N LYS A 5 16.64 -13.94 -48.06
CA LYS A 5 15.52 -14.38 -47.21
C LYS A 5 15.49 -13.51 -45.95
N THR A 6 14.51 -12.62 -45.85
CA THR A 6 14.19 -11.90 -44.61
C THR A 6 13.53 -12.85 -43.61
N THR A 7 14.22 -13.20 -42.54
CA THR A 7 13.65 -13.96 -41.41
C THR A 7 12.86 -13.01 -40.51
N LYS A 8 11.54 -13.20 -40.43
CA LYS A 8 10.70 -12.47 -39.46
C LYS A 8 11.11 -12.86 -38.04
N ALA A 9 11.50 -11.88 -37.24
CA ALA A 9 11.84 -12.07 -35.83
C ALA A 9 10.61 -12.52 -35.03
N LYS A 10 10.76 -13.56 -34.21
CA LYS A 10 9.69 -14.02 -33.29
C LYS A 10 9.42 -12.95 -32.23
N PRO A 11 8.15 -12.67 -31.89
CA PRO A 11 7.82 -11.71 -30.85
C PRO A 11 8.39 -12.16 -29.50
N ARG A 12 9.11 -11.27 -28.83
CA ARG A 12 9.66 -11.52 -27.48
C ARG A 12 8.50 -11.60 -26.48
N ARG A 13 8.48 -12.65 -25.67
CA ARG A 13 7.51 -12.77 -24.56
C ARG A 13 7.65 -11.56 -23.63
N PRO A 14 6.54 -10.96 -23.15
CA PRO A 14 6.60 -9.88 -22.19
C PRO A 14 7.39 -10.31 -20.95
N ARG A 15 8.40 -9.52 -20.56
CA ARG A 15 9.13 -9.74 -19.31
C ARG A 15 8.24 -9.33 -18.14
N ALA A 16 8.23 -10.14 -17.09
CA ALA A 16 7.57 -9.81 -15.83
C ALA A 16 8.13 -8.49 -15.28
N ARG A 17 7.25 -7.70 -14.67
CA ARG A 17 7.56 -6.42 -14.04
C ARG A 17 6.71 -6.25 -12.79
N CYS A 18 7.25 -5.57 -11.79
CA CYS A 18 6.48 -5.13 -10.63
C CYS A 18 5.32 -4.25 -11.10
N GLY A 19 4.09 -4.59 -10.73
CA GLY A 19 2.93 -3.80 -11.14
C GLY A 19 2.84 -2.44 -10.43
N LEU A 20 3.56 -2.23 -9.32
CA LEU A 20 3.57 -0.95 -8.60
C LEU A 20 4.67 0.01 -9.12
N CYS A 21 5.91 -0.46 -9.27
CA CYS A 21 7.04 0.40 -9.61
C CYS A 21 7.67 0.12 -11.00
N GLY A 22 7.16 -0.86 -11.74
CA GLY A 22 7.61 -1.19 -13.11
C GLY A 22 8.98 -1.89 -13.22
N LYS A 23 9.72 -2.06 -12.12
CA LYS A 23 11.03 -2.75 -12.12
C LYS A 23 10.89 -4.21 -12.59
N THR A 24 11.89 -4.73 -13.29
CA THR A 24 11.89 -6.10 -13.85
C THR A 24 12.79 -7.09 -13.13
N GLY A 25 13.57 -6.65 -12.14
CA GLY A 25 14.55 -7.47 -11.42
C GLY A 25 14.07 -7.85 -10.01
N LYS A 26 14.43 -9.05 -9.54
CA LYS A 26 14.04 -9.65 -8.25
C LYS A 26 12.54 -9.45 -7.95
N LEU A 27 11.73 -10.31 -8.57
CA LEU A 27 10.28 -10.27 -8.46
C LEU A 27 9.76 -11.53 -7.78
N THR A 28 8.69 -11.38 -7.02
CA THR A 28 7.87 -12.45 -6.48
C THR A 28 6.40 -12.19 -6.86
N ARG A 29 5.47 -13.06 -6.40
CA ARG A 29 4.03 -12.84 -6.51
C ARG A 29 3.43 -12.55 -5.14
N THR A 30 2.46 -11.64 -5.11
CA THR A 30 1.66 -11.39 -3.91
C THR A 30 0.81 -12.61 -3.56
N GLU A 31 0.70 -12.93 -2.28
CA GLU A 31 -0.13 -14.03 -1.78
C GLU A 31 -1.63 -13.73 -1.90
N CYS A 32 -2.02 -12.46 -1.75
CA CYS A 32 -3.41 -12.01 -1.78
C CYS A 32 -4.05 -11.98 -3.18
N CYS A 33 -3.34 -11.50 -4.21
CA CYS A 33 -3.93 -11.27 -5.55
C CYS A 33 -3.07 -11.79 -6.72
N GLY A 34 -1.99 -12.51 -6.44
CA GLY A 34 -1.13 -13.14 -7.46
C GLY A 34 -0.37 -12.20 -8.41
N GLN A 35 -0.34 -10.89 -8.15
CA GLN A 35 0.33 -9.90 -8.99
C GLN A 35 1.86 -9.96 -8.84
N TRP A 36 2.58 -9.66 -9.94
CA TRP A 36 4.04 -9.53 -9.89
C TRP A 36 4.45 -8.29 -9.10
N ILE A 37 5.33 -8.48 -8.11
CA ILE A 37 5.77 -7.42 -7.20
C ILE A 37 7.26 -7.56 -6.90
N CYS A 38 7.91 -6.49 -6.45
CA CYS A 38 9.31 -6.57 -6.02
C CYS A 38 9.46 -7.51 -4.82
N ASP A 39 10.46 -8.38 -4.88
CA ASP A 39 10.92 -9.19 -3.75
C ASP A 39 11.93 -8.37 -2.94
N ASP A 40 11.43 -7.48 -2.06
CA ASP A 40 12.23 -6.48 -1.38
C ASP A 40 11.94 -6.30 0.12
N GLU A 41 10.98 -7.04 0.67
CA GLU A 41 10.58 -6.89 2.08
C GLU A 41 11.71 -7.16 3.07
N HIS A 42 12.62 -8.08 2.75
CA HIS A 42 13.82 -8.37 3.56
C HIS A 42 14.78 -7.16 3.70
N LYS A 43 14.58 -6.09 2.93
CA LYS A 43 15.36 -4.85 3.04
C LYS A 43 14.72 -3.83 3.98
N TYR A 44 13.47 -4.04 4.39
CA TYR A 44 12.79 -3.15 5.31
C TYR A 44 13.39 -3.26 6.71
N LYS A 45 13.67 -2.10 7.32
CA LYS A 45 14.13 -2.02 8.70
C LYS A 45 12.95 -1.74 9.62
N LEU A 46 12.75 -2.58 10.64
CA LEU A 46 11.68 -2.37 11.62
C LEU A 46 11.81 -0.99 12.26
N PHE A 47 10.68 -0.34 12.53
CA PHE A 47 10.58 1.04 13.05
C PHE A 47 11.19 2.15 12.17
N SER A 48 11.60 1.87 10.94
CA SER A 48 12.06 2.92 10.01
C SER A 48 10.92 3.71 9.36
N TYR A 49 9.70 3.16 9.36
CA TYR A 49 8.53 3.70 8.65
C TYR A 49 8.80 3.99 7.15
N ALA A 50 9.79 3.33 6.56
CA ALA A 50 10.17 3.55 5.17
C ALA A 50 9.17 2.93 4.19
N HIS A 51 8.84 3.66 3.13
CA HIS A 51 7.95 3.21 2.06
C HIS A 51 8.72 2.60 0.87
N ASN A 52 9.88 2.00 1.13
CA ASN A 52 10.83 1.56 0.11
C ASN A 52 10.67 0.09 -0.31
N SER A 53 9.64 -0.61 0.18
CA SER A 53 9.35 -2.00 -0.15
C SER A 53 7.95 -2.14 -0.76
N CYS A 54 7.89 -2.54 -2.04
CA CYS A 54 6.62 -2.70 -2.72
C CYS A 54 5.80 -3.82 -2.09
N SER A 55 6.41 -4.99 -1.83
CA SER A 55 5.68 -6.15 -1.29
C SER A 55 5.14 -5.88 0.11
N ARG A 56 5.95 -5.29 0.99
CA ARG A 56 5.52 -4.96 2.34
C ARG A 56 4.42 -3.92 2.33
N ASN A 57 4.57 -2.85 1.55
CA ASN A 57 3.58 -1.78 1.52
C ASN A 57 2.24 -2.27 0.95
N HIS A 58 2.28 -3.10 -0.10
CA HIS A 58 1.07 -3.74 -0.61
C HIS A 58 0.42 -4.63 0.46
N ARG A 59 1.19 -5.49 1.14
CA ARG A 59 0.65 -6.38 2.19
C ARG A 59 0.06 -5.61 3.37
N ARG A 60 0.68 -4.50 3.77
CA ARG A 60 0.34 -3.78 5.01
C ARG A 60 -0.69 -2.66 4.82
N TYR A 61 -0.66 -1.95 3.70
CA TYR A 61 -1.39 -0.70 3.52
C TYR A 61 -2.48 -0.79 2.45
N THR A 62 -2.92 -2.00 2.06
CA THR A 62 -4.04 -2.15 1.10
C THR A 62 -5.15 -2.98 1.68
N LEU A 63 -6.38 -2.74 1.24
CA LEU A 63 -7.55 -3.51 1.69
C LEU A 63 -7.45 -4.97 1.21
N CYS A 64 -6.91 -5.20 0.01
CA CYS A 64 -6.59 -6.52 -0.51
C CYS A 64 -5.58 -7.28 0.38
N GLY A 65 -4.50 -6.60 0.81
CA GLY A 65 -3.52 -7.15 1.72
C GLY A 65 -4.10 -7.45 3.11
N TYR A 66 -4.86 -6.50 3.67
CA TYR A 66 -5.55 -6.66 4.95
C TYR A 66 -6.52 -7.85 4.92
N HIS A 67 -7.41 -7.91 3.93
CA HIS A 67 -8.38 -8.98 3.75
C HIS A 67 -7.74 -10.37 3.76
N HIS A 68 -6.60 -10.52 3.06
CA HIS A 68 -5.87 -11.78 3.03
C HIS A 68 -5.23 -12.12 4.38
N ASN A 69 -4.58 -11.16 5.03
CA ASN A 69 -3.87 -11.39 6.30
C ASN A 69 -4.85 -11.76 7.43
N GLU A 70 -6.06 -11.18 7.44
CA GLU A 70 -7.11 -11.52 8.40
C GLU A 70 -7.87 -12.81 8.04
N GLY A 71 -7.53 -13.45 6.91
CA GLY A 71 -8.14 -14.72 6.51
C GLY A 71 -9.62 -14.62 6.15
N HIS A 72 -10.05 -13.46 5.66
CA HIS A 72 -11.43 -13.28 5.23
C HIS A 72 -11.74 -14.10 3.99
N ALA A 73 -12.98 -14.59 3.89
CA ALA A 73 -13.46 -15.33 2.73
C ALA A 73 -14.08 -14.38 1.70
N GLY A 74 -14.04 -14.79 0.43
CA GLY A 74 -14.69 -14.08 -0.68
C GLY A 74 -13.80 -13.02 -1.34
N ASP A 75 -14.43 -12.06 -2.01
CA ASP A 75 -13.74 -10.94 -2.66
C ASP A 75 -13.61 -9.78 -1.67
N TRP A 76 -12.38 -9.28 -1.49
CA TRP A 76 -12.06 -8.14 -0.64
C TRP A 76 -12.89 -6.89 -0.97
N LYS A 77 -13.28 -6.69 -2.22
CA LYS A 77 -14.06 -5.52 -2.67
C LYS A 77 -15.47 -5.47 -2.12
N THR A 78 -16.03 -6.64 -1.79
CA THR A 78 -17.41 -6.78 -1.28
C THR A 78 -17.44 -7.37 0.13
N CYS A 79 -16.28 -7.44 0.78
CA CYS A 79 -16.16 -8.06 2.09
C CYS A 79 -16.73 -7.14 3.18
N GLU A 80 -17.90 -7.49 3.70
CA GLU A 80 -18.57 -6.74 4.78
C GLU A 80 -17.76 -6.74 6.08
N LYS A 81 -16.96 -7.77 6.34
CA LYS A 81 -16.04 -7.79 7.49
C LYS A 81 -14.99 -6.69 7.37
N CYS A 82 -14.35 -6.58 6.20
CA CYS A 82 -13.39 -5.52 5.94
C CYS A 82 -14.01 -4.12 6.11
N LYS A 83 -15.27 -3.90 5.70
CA LYS A 83 -15.93 -2.61 5.95
C LYS A 83 -16.15 -2.36 7.44
N LYS A 84 -16.62 -3.39 8.15
CA LYS A 84 -16.94 -3.32 9.58
C LYS A 84 -15.71 -3.08 10.44
N ASP A 85 -14.58 -3.71 10.13
CA ASP A 85 -13.36 -3.59 10.93
C ASP A 85 -12.77 -2.15 10.91
N PHE A 86 -13.20 -1.32 9.97
CA PHE A 86 -12.82 0.09 9.86
C PHE A 86 -14.03 1.03 10.05
N GLU A 87 -15.12 0.58 10.67
CA GLU A 87 -16.33 1.40 10.83
C GLU A 87 -16.07 2.70 11.63
N ASP A 88 -15.17 2.63 12.62
CA ASP A 88 -14.75 3.77 13.45
C ASP A 88 -13.58 4.57 12.82
N GLU A 89 -12.95 4.04 11.75
CA GLU A 89 -11.75 4.59 11.12
C GLU A 89 -11.91 4.67 9.59
N VAL A 90 -13.01 5.32 9.14
CA VAL A 90 -13.38 5.41 7.72
C VAL A 90 -12.25 5.94 6.83
N GLU A 91 -11.45 6.90 7.32
CA GLU A 91 -10.25 7.38 6.62
C GLU A 91 -9.30 6.23 6.24
N MET A 92 -9.06 5.28 7.14
CA MET A 92 -8.18 4.14 6.87
C MET A 92 -8.78 3.19 5.84
N TYR A 93 -10.09 2.92 5.92
CA TYR A 93 -10.80 2.13 4.91
C TYR A 93 -10.63 2.72 3.51
N VAL A 94 -10.86 4.03 3.38
CA VAL A 94 -10.73 4.75 2.10
C VAL A 94 -9.29 4.75 1.60
N HIS A 95 -8.31 5.03 2.48
CA HIS A 95 -6.89 5.03 2.12
C HIS A 95 -6.43 3.64 1.64
N TYR A 96 -6.72 2.59 2.41
CA TYR A 96 -6.36 1.22 2.07
C TYR A 96 -7.01 0.75 0.76
N SER A 97 -8.15 1.31 0.39
CA SER A 97 -8.86 0.99 -0.85
C SER A 97 -8.34 1.75 -2.08
N THR A 98 -7.55 2.81 -1.92
CA THR A 98 -7.26 3.76 -3.03
C THR A 98 -5.82 4.24 -3.16
N ASN A 99 -4.94 3.98 -2.20
CA ASN A 99 -3.57 4.50 -2.28
C ASN A 99 -2.74 3.87 -3.42
N GLU A 100 -1.51 4.35 -3.60
CA GLU A 100 -0.59 3.93 -4.66
C GLU A 100 -0.10 2.48 -4.58
N TYR A 101 -0.31 1.78 -3.45
CA TYR A 101 0.08 0.39 -3.30
C TYR A 101 -0.98 -0.59 -3.81
N ASN A 102 -2.14 -0.09 -4.23
CA ASN A 102 -3.22 -0.89 -4.79
C ASN A 102 -3.00 -1.17 -6.29
N PHE A 103 -3.16 -2.44 -6.69
CA PHE A 103 -3.25 -2.81 -8.11
C PHE A 103 -4.63 -2.52 -8.70
N GLU A 104 -5.66 -2.59 -7.86
CA GLU A 104 -7.05 -2.27 -8.17
C GLU A 104 -7.60 -1.41 -7.04
N LYS A 105 -8.39 -0.39 -7.38
CA LYS A 105 -8.96 0.55 -6.41
C LYS A 105 -10.47 0.36 -6.35
N LEU A 106 -11.07 0.65 -5.19
CA LEU A 106 -12.53 0.71 -5.07
C LEU A 106 -13.05 2.05 -5.59
N ASP A 107 -14.20 1.98 -6.23
CA ASP A 107 -15.02 3.13 -6.60
C ASP A 107 -16.13 3.34 -5.56
N ASN A 108 -16.72 4.53 -5.51
CA ASN A 108 -17.87 4.87 -4.64
C ASN A 108 -17.58 4.65 -3.14
N LEU A 109 -16.53 5.29 -2.64
CA LEU A 109 -16.13 5.20 -1.24
C LEU A 109 -16.87 6.24 -0.38
N PRO A 110 -17.04 5.97 0.93
CA PRO A 110 -17.62 6.94 1.84
C PRO A 110 -16.75 8.19 1.95
N ASP A 111 -17.39 9.35 2.09
CA ASP A 111 -16.72 10.59 2.47
C ASP A 111 -16.27 10.54 3.93
N TYR A 112 -15.21 11.27 4.25
CA TYR A 112 -14.70 11.42 5.61
C TYR A 112 -14.04 12.78 5.79
N GLU A 113 -14.00 13.26 7.04
CA GLU A 113 -13.24 14.45 7.40
C GLU A 113 -11.77 14.06 7.64
N PRO A 114 -10.79 14.65 6.93
CA PRO A 114 -9.40 14.29 7.10
C PRO A 114 -8.88 14.54 8.51
N THR A 115 -8.11 13.59 9.04
CA THR A 115 -7.46 13.78 10.33
C THR A 115 -6.39 14.88 10.25
N LEU A 116 -6.48 15.85 11.16
CA LEU A 116 -5.53 16.96 11.25
C LEU A 116 -4.65 16.83 12.48
N CYS A 117 -3.37 17.15 12.32
CA CYS A 117 -2.45 17.27 13.45
C CYS A 117 -2.95 18.34 14.43
N SER A 118 -3.21 17.99 15.69
CA SER A 118 -3.74 18.92 16.70
C SER A 118 -2.85 20.14 16.90
N LYS A 119 -1.52 20.00 16.70
CA LYS A 119 -0.51 21.05 16.90
C LYS A 119 -0.32 21.96 15.68
N CYS A 120 -0.10 21.39 14.48
CA CYS A 120 0.26 22.18 13.29
C CYS A 120 -0.81 22.18 12.17
N LYS A 121 -1.95 21.52 12.39
CA LYS A 121 -3.11 21.46 11.47
C LYS A 121 -2.84 20.86 10.09
N LYS A 122 -1.66 20.27 9.87
CA LYS A 122 -1.39 19.48 8.67
C LYS A 122 -2.25 18.22 8.67
N VAL A 123 -2.73 17.83 7.50
CA VAL A 123 -3.37 16.53 7.27
C VAL A 123 -2.38 15.42 7.63
N ILE A 124 -2.86 14.45 8.39
CA ILE A 124 -2.21 13.18 8.68
C ILE A 124 -2.95 12.14 7.83
N VAL A 125 -2.23 11.24 7.18
CA VAL A 125 -2.81 10.05 6.56
C VAL A 125 -2.71 8.92 7.58
N LEU A 126 -3.81 8.55 8.22
CA LEU A 126 -3.78 7.56 9.31
C LEU A 126 -3.24 6.19 8.86
N GLY A 127 -3.56 5.78 7.63
CA GLY A 127 -3.20 4.46 7.13
C GLY A 127 -1.69 4.21 7.00
N ASP A 128 -0.89 5.23 6.67
CA ASP A 128 0.55 5.05 6.43
C ASP A 128 1.46 6.26 6.72
N GLY A 129 0.91 7.43 7.06
CA GLY A 129 1.67 8.67 7.27
C GLY A 129 2.43 8.73 8.60
N GLY A 130 2.18 7.77 9.49
CA GLY A 130 2.73 7.73 10.85
C GLY A 130 2.13 8.81 11.74
N TYR A 131 1.70 8.43 12.94
CA TYR A 131 1.15 9.38 13.90
C TYR A 131 1.33 8.90 15.33
N SER A 132 1.10 9.80 16.26
CA SER A 132 0.89 9.47 17.68
C SER A 132 -0.46 9.98 18.10
N GLN A 133 -1.13 9.25 18.99
CA GLN A 133 -2.44 9.60 19.50
C GLN A 133 -2.42 9.67 21.02
N ARG A 134 -3.11 10.67 21.57
CA ARG A 134 -3.39 10.78 23.00
C ARG A 134 -4.83 11.23 23.20
N GLY A 135 -5.70 10.29 23.58
CA GLY A 135 -7.15 10.53 23.54
C GLY A 135 -7.57 10.92 22.12
N ASP A 136 -8.25 12.05 21.99
CA ASP A 136 -8.72 12.58 20.70
C ASP A 136 -7.66 13.43 19.97
N GLU A 137 -6.45 13.59 20.53
CA GLU A 137 -5.38 14.35 19.89
C GLU A 137 -4.53 13.47 18.97
N TYR A 138 -4.41 13.86 17.70
CA TYR A 138 -3.53 13.22 16.72
C TYR A 138 -2.34 14.13 16.39
N TRP A 139 -1.12 13.62 16.48
CA TRP A 139 0.09 14.37 16.20
C TRP A 139 0.89 13.74 15.05
N CYS A 140 1.32 14.58 14.10
CA CYS A 140 2.18 14.13 13.01
C CYS A 140 3.61 13.82 13.51
N PRO A 141 4.41 13.03 12.77
CA PRO A 141 5.71 12.56 13.25
C PRO A 141 6.65 13.70 13.66
N LYS A 142 6.60 14.83 12.94
CA LYS A 142 7.38 16.03 13.27
C LYS A 142 6.97 16.64 14.62
N CYS A 143 5.68 16.74 14.90
CA CYS A 143 5.19 17.29 16.17
C CYS A 143 5.42 16.31 17.32
N THR A 144 5.26 15.00 17.09
CA THR A 144 5.63 13.97 18.07
C THR A 144 7.10 14.07 18.46
N ALA A 145 8.01 14.12 17.48
CA ALA A 145 9.44 14.21 17.75
C ALA A 145 9.84 15.51 18.48
N ALA A 146 9.11 16.61 18.23
CA ALA A 146 9.33 17.87 18.93
C ALA A 146 8.86 17.82 20.40
N GLU A 147 7.76 17.13 20.69
CA GLU A 147 7.24 16.98 22.06
C GLU A 147 8.02 15.91 22.85
N PHE A 148 8.44 14.84 22.19
CA PHE A 148 9.14 13.71 22.82
C PHE A 148 10.50 13.43 22.14
N PRO A 149 11.50 14.29 22.36
CA PRO A 149 12.79 14.19 21.65
C PRO A 149 13.60 12.94 21.97
N ASN A 150 13.24 12.18 23.03
CA ASN A 150 13.94 10.96 23.47
C ASN A 150 13.10 9.69 23.30
N ALA A 151 11.98 9.73 22.59
CA ALA A 151 11.10 8.57 22.42
C ALA A 151 11.56 7.57 21.36
N PHE A 152 12.61 7.88 20.59
CA PHE A 152 13.10 7.07 19.48
C PHE A 152 14.62 7.11 19.37
#